data_AF-A0A6C0FIF1-F1
#
_entry.id   AF-A0A6C0FIF1-F1
#
_cell.length_a   1.000
_cell.length_b   1.000
_cell.length_c   1.000
_cell.angle_alpha   90.00
_cell.angle_beta   90.00
_cell.angle_gamma   90.00
#
_symmetry.space_group_name_H-M   'P 1'
#
loop_
_entity.id
_entity.type
_entity.pdbx_description
1 polymer ?
#
loop_
_entity_poly.entity_id
_entity_poly.type
_entity_poly.pdbx_seq_one_letter_code
_entity_poly.pdbx_strand_id
1 'polypeptide(L)'
;METKIVQWVQCDNQLKEYNDKMKEKMKPVKEMRDKLSNEILQEIDIGNVEKSKIPTFNIQALNTSIVPTVSNSYEGYSNKFLHECFTEYFKSEEEAKELIQFMKNKRKVEKKYSLKREVLMDLN
;
A
#
# COMPACT_ATOMS: atom_id res chain seq x y z
N MET A 1 5.00 -11.88 35.18
CA MET A 1 4.35 -10.93 34.23
C MET A 1 5.41 -9.99 33.66
N GLU A 2 6.23 -9.37 34.51
CA GLU A 2 7.36 -8.51 34.13
C GLU A 2 8.33 -9.14 33.14
N THR A 3 8.72 -10.41 33.32
CA THR A 3 9.59 -11.12 32.37
C THR A 3 9.02 -11.20 30.95
N LYS A 4 7.69 -11.38 30.83
CA LYS A 4 7.01 -11.43 29.52
C LYS A 4 6.98 -10.04 28.85
N ILE A 5 6.85 -8.99 29.64
CA ILE A 5 6.93 -7.60 29.14
C ILE A 5 8.35 -7.28 28.68
N VAL A 6 9.38 -7.65 29.46
CA VAL A 6 10.79 -7.46 29.07
C VAL A 6 11.11 -8.21 27.78
N GLN A 7 10.69 -9.47 27.68
CA GLN A 7 10.84 -10.26 26.44
C GLN A 7 10.09 -9.62 25.26
N TRP A 8 8.88 -9.11 25.48
CA TRP A 8 8.13 -8.40 24.44
C TRP A 8 8.87 -7.14 23.95
N VAL A 9 9.46 -6.35 24.86
CA VAL A 9 10.27 -5.17 24.51
C VAL A 9 11.54 -5.56 23.75
N GLN A 10 12.19 -6.66 24.14
CA GLN A 10 13.36 -7.19 23.42
C GLN A 10 12.98 -7.61 21.99
N CYS A 11 11.86 -8.31 21.80
CA CYS A 11 11.35 -8.64 20.48
C CYS A 11 11.04 -7.39 19.66
N ASP A 12 10.38 -6.40 20.25
CA ASP A 12 10.05 -5.13 19.58
C ASP A 12 11.30 -4.33 19.20
N ASN A 13 12.35 -4.35 20.04
CA ASN A 13 13.66 -3.77 19.71
C ASN A 13 14.32 -4.46 18.51
N GLN A 14 14.35 -5.79 18.49
CA GLN A 14 14.92 -6.56 17.38
C GLN A 14 14.15 -6.30 16.08
N LEU A 15 12.82 -6.26 16.13
CA LEU A 15 11.99 -5.94 14.97
C LEU A 15 12.27 -4.53 14.43
N LYS A 16 12.43 -3.55 15.31
CA LYS A 16 12.80 -2.19 14.91
C LYS A 16 14.18 -2.18 14.24
N GLU A 17 15.17 -2.80 14.84
CA GLU A 17 16.53 -2.87 14.29
C GLU A 17 16.57 -3.56 12.91
N TYR A 18 15.87 -4.69 12.77
CA TYR A 18 15.77 -5.37 11.47
C TYR A 18 15.05 -4.51 10.43
N ASN A 19 13.96 -3.83 10.81
CA ASN A 19 13.26 -2.92 9.90
C ASN A 19 14.11 -1.73 9.48
N ASP A 20 14.89 -1.15 10.39
CA ASP A 20 15.75 -0.01 10.10
C ASP A 20 16.90 -0.43 9.17
N LYS A 21 17.59 -1.53 9.48
CA LYS A 21 18.62 -2.11 8.58
C LYS A 21 18.06 -2.51 7.23
N MET A 22 16.86 -3.08 7.21
CA MET A 22 16.19 -3.46 5.97
C MET A 22 15.83 -2.21 5.15
N LYS A 23 15.28 -1.17 5.77
CA LYS A 23 14.98 0.10 5.09
C LYS A 23 16.24 0.72 4.50
N GLU A 24 17.32 0.79 5.27
CA GLU A 24 18.58 1.39 4.84
C GLU A 24 19.15 0.69 3.60
N LYS A 25 19.17 -0.65 3.58
CA LYS A 25 19.68 -1.42 2.45
C LYS A 25 18.71 -1.50 1.27
N MET A 26 17.42 -1.57 1.55
CA MET A 26 16.39 -1.77 0.54
C MET A 26 16.04 -0.48 -0.20
N LYS A 27 16.09 0.68 0.47
CA LYS A 27 15.76 1.97 -0.12
C LYS A 27 16.56 2.29 -1.39
N PRO A 28 17.91 2.26 -1.40
CA PRO A 28 18.67 2.58 -2.60
C PRO A 28 18.45 1.57 -3.73
N VAL A 29 18.29 0.28 -3.41
CA VAL A 29 18.01 -0.76 -4.41
C VAL A 29 16.63 -0.56 -5.04
N LYS A 30 15.61 -0.23 -4.24
CA LYS A 30 14.28 0.09 -4.74
C LYS A 30 14.28 1.33 -5.62
N GLU A 31 14.90 2.41 -5.15
CA GLU A 31 15.01 3.67 -5.90
C GLU A 31 15.72 3.45 -7.24
N MET A 32 16.83 2.70 -7.25
CA MET A 32 17.55 2.38 -8.48
C MET A 32 16.71 1.52 -9.43
N ARG A 33 16.04 0.47 -8.92
CA ARG A 33 15.15 -0.38 -9.72
C ARG A 33 13.98 0.41 -10.30
N ASP A 34 13.36 1.27 -9.51
CA ASP A 34 12.20 2.05 -9.92
C ASP A 34 12.61 3.13 -10.94
N LYS A 35 13.79 3.73 -10.76
CA LYS A 35 14.41 4.62 -11.75
C LYS A 35 14.63 3.91 -13.09
N LEU A 36 15.32 2.76 -13.07
CA LEU A 36 15.56 1.95 -14.29
C LEU A 36 14.24 1.51 -14.95
N SER A 37 13.25 1.13 -14.14
CA SER A 37 11.92 0.78 -14.66
C SER A 37 11.32 1.97 -15.40
N ASN A 38 11.32 3.17 -14.82
CA ASN A 38 10.77 4.35 -15.48
C ASN A 38 11.52 4.70 -16.77
N GLU A 39 12.85 4.63 -16.78
CA GLU A 39 13.68 4.86 -17.97
C GLU A 39 13.31 3.88 -19.10
N ILE A 40 13.25 2.58 -18.79
CA ILE A 40 12.85 1.53 -19.75
C ILE A 40 11.43 1.77 -20.27
N LEU A 41 10.46 2.08 -19.40
CA LEU A 41 9.07 2.32 -19.80
C LEU A 41 8.93 3.59 -20.67
N GLN A 42 9.77 4.62 -20.44
CA GLN A 42 9.83 5.82 -21.26
C GLN A 42 10.41 5.56 -22.65
N GLU A 43 11.49 4.79 -22.74
CA GLU A 43 12.11 4.42 -24.02
C GLU A 43 11.17 3.60 -24.93
N ILE A 44 10.31 2.76 -24.33
CA ILE A 44 9.35 1.93 -25.06
C ILE A 44 8.10 2.73 -25.49
N ASP A 45 7.87 3.92 -24.92
CA ASP A 45 6.66 4.73 -25.15
C ASP A 45 5.34 3.93 -25.00
N ILE A 46 5.22 3.20 -23.89
CA ILE A 46 4.14 2.23 -23.65
C ILE A 46 2.74 2.87 -23.69
N GLY A 47 2.64 4.20 -23.53
CA GLY A 47 1.38 4.93 -23.68
C GLY A 47 0.82 4.92 -25.10
N ASN A 48 1.69 4.83 -26.12
CA ASN A 48 1.32 4.89 -27.54
C ASN A 48 1.46 3.54 -28.27
N VAL A 49 2.07 2.54 -27.62
CA VAL A 49 2.29 1.21 -28.22
C VAL A 49 1.10 0.29 -27.94
N GLU A 50 0.57 -0.36 -28.99
CA GLU A 50 -0.47 -1.38 -28.85
C GLU A 50 0.02 -2.53 -27.97
N LYS A 51 -0.85 -3.07 -27.10
CA LYS A 51 -0.51 -4.16 -26.16
C LYS A 51 0.15 -5.38 -26.82
N SER A 52 -0.12 -5.62 -28.10
CA SER A 52 0.45 -6.71 -28.91
C SER A 52 1.90 -6.48 -29.35
N LYS A 53 2.42 -5.25 -29.26
CA LYS A 53 3.76 -4.84 -29.70
C LYS A 53 4.71 -4.54 -28.53
N ILE A 54 4.29 -4.78 -27.29
CA ILE A 54 5.14 -4.60 -26.12
C ILE A 54 6.30 -5.62 -26.18
N PRO A 55 7.56 -5.16 -26.16
CA PRO A 55 8.71 -6.05 -26.26
C PRO A 55 8.89 -6.90 -24.99
N THR A 56 9.21 -8.18 -25.19
CA THR A 56 9.64 -9.09 -24.12
C THR A 56 11.16 -9.12 -24.07
N PHE A 57 11.75 -8.74 -22.95
CA PHE A 57 13.19 -8.78 -22.72
C PHE A 57 13.57 -10.12 -22.10
N ASN A 58 14.17 -11.02 -22.89
CA ASN A 58 14.67 -12.31 -22.41
C ASN A 58 16.15 -12.21 -22.05
N ILE A 59 16.48 -12.36 -20.76
CA ILE A 59 17.86 -12.31 -20.27
C ILE A 59 18.29 -13.73 -19.91
N GLN A 60 18.84 -14.44 -20.89
CA GLN A 60 19.26 -15.84 -20.75
C GLN A 60 20.29 -16.04 -19.62
N ALA A 61 21.22 -15.09 -19.46
CA ALA A 61 22.23 -15.13 -18.40
C ALA A 61 21.65 -15.10 -16.98
N LEU A 62 20.43 -14.56 -16.82
CA LEU A 62 19.71 -14.48 -15.55
C LEU A 62 18.50 -15.43 -15.50
N ASN A 63 18.33 -16.27 -16.52
CA ASN A 63 17.18 -17.15 -16.71
C ASN A 63 15.82 -16.46 -16.44
N THR A 64 15.70 -15.19 -16.86
CA THR A 64 14.57 -14.32 -16.51
C THR A 64 14.07 -13.58 -17.75
N SER A 65 12.75 -13.42 -17.86
CA SER A 65 12.10 -12.61 -18.89
C SER A 65 11.33 -11.47 -18.24
N ILE A 66 11.44 -10.27 -18.79
CA ILE A 66 10.74 -9.07 -18.31
C ILE A 66 9.79 -8.61 -19.40
N VAL A 67 8.52 -8.42 -19.04
CA VAL A 67 7.48 -7.90 -19.93
C VAL A 67 6.85 -6.68 -19.25
N PRO A 68 6.92 -5.49 -19.86
CA PRO A 68 6.15 -4.35 -19.39
C PRO A 68 4.65 -4.69 -19.39
N THR A 69 3.95 -4.39 -18.31
CA THR A 69 2.51 -4.66 -18.21
C THR A 69 1.75 -3.37 -17.95
N VAL A 70 0.60 -3.23 -18.61
CA VAL A 70 -0.32 -2.12 -18.38
C VAL A 70 -1.46 -2.65 -17.51
N SER A 71 -1.51 -2.20 -16.27
CA SER A 71 -2.63 -2.46 -15.36
C SER A 71 -3.44 -1.19 -15.17
N ASN A 72 -4.77 -1.31 -15.18
CA ASN A 72 -5.65 -0.20 -14.87
C ASN A 72 -5.77 -0.12 -13.34
N SER A 73 -5.37 1.00 -12.75
CA SER A 73 -5.72 1.31 -11.36
C SER A 73 -7.06 2.02 -11.35
N TYR A 74 -8.11 1.33 -10.91
CA TYR A 74 -9.42 1.94 -10.69
C TYR A 74 -9.41 2.73 -9.38
N GLU A 75 -10.15 3.84 -9.34
CA GLU A 75 -10.38 4.55 -8.08
C GLU A 75 -11.04 3.60 -7.08
N GLY A 76 -10.57 3.62 -5.83
CA GLY A 76 -11.19 2.83 -4.77
C GLY A 76 -12.56 3.40 -4.41
N TYR A 77 -13.47 2.54 -3.92
CA TYR A 77 -14.76 2.95 -3.36
C TYR A 77 -14.58 3.74 -2.05
N SER A 78 -14.05 4.96 -2.16
CA SER A 78 -13.90 5.89 -1.04
C SER A 78 -15.28 6.37 -0.60
N ASN A 79 -15.40 6.85 0.65
CA ASN A 79 -16.66 7.45 1.10
C ASN A 79 -17.07 8.64 0.21
N LYS A 80 -16.09 9.35 -0.37
CA LYS A 80 -16.35 10.46 -1.30
C LYS A 80 -16.94 9.95 -2.61
N PHE A 81 -16.31 8.96 -3.23
CA PHE A 81 -16.79 8.33 -4.46
C PHE A 81 -18.19 7.73 -4.26
N LEU A 82 -18.39 6.97 -3.17
CA LEU A 82 -19.70 6.40 -2.84
C LEU A 82 -20.75 7.47 -2.59
N HIS A 83 -20.40 8.57 -1.91
CA HIS A 83 -21.33 9.67 -1.68
C HIS A 83 -21.74 10.35 -2.99
N GLU A 84 -20.79 10.61 -3.88
CA GLU A 84 -21.07 11.17 -5.21
C GLU A 84 -21.96 10.23 -6.03
N CYS A 85 -21.62 8.93 -6.10
CA CYS A 85 -22.44 7.92 -6.80
C CYS A 85 -23.84 7.79 -6.22
N PHE A 86 -23.98 7.76 -4.90
CA PHE A 86 -25.30 7.66 -4.26
C PHE A 86 -26.10 8.95 -4.42
N THR A 87 -25.47 10.11 -4.33
CA THR A 87 -26.14 11.40 -4.56
C THR A 87 -26.67 11.47 -5.99
N GLU A 88 -25.88 11.02 -6.97
CA GLU A 88 -26.31 10.94 -8.37
C GLU A 88 -27.44 9.91 -8.58
N TYR A 89 -27.34 8.74 -7.95
CA TYR A 89 -28.33 7.67 -8.06
C TYR A 89 -29.68 8.02 -7.44
N PHE A 90 -29.68 8.55 -6.22
CA PHE A 90 -30.89 8.95 -5.50
C PHE A 90 -31.39 10.34 -5.89
N LYS A 91 -30.57 11.16 -6.57
CA LYS A 91 -30.81 12.59 -6.82
C LYS A 91 -31.06 13.39 -5.53
N SER A 92 -30.57 12.86 -4.40
CA SER A 92 -30.75 13.39 -3.07
C SER A 92 -29.48 13.17 -2.25
N GLU A 93 -28.95 14.25 -1.68
CA GLU A 93 -27.78 14.18 -0.81
C GLU A 93 -28.11 13.58 0.55
N GLU A 94 -29.35 13.75 1.02
CA GLU A 94 -29.81 13.21 2.31
C GLU A 94 -29.87 11.68 2.28
N GLU A 95 -30.50 11.09 1.25
CA GLU A 95 -30.61 9.63 1.10
C GLU A 95 -29.23 8.98 0.92
N ALA A 96 -28.32 9.64 0.21
CA ALA A 96 -26.93 9.20 0.06
C ALA A 96 -26.19 9.14 1.40
N LYS A 97 -26.37 10.15 2.26
CA LYS A 97 -25.79 10.18 3.61
C LYS A 97 -26.39 9.11 4.51
N GLU A 98 -27.70 8.91 4.46
CA GLU A 98 -28.39 7.86 5.22
C GLU A 98 -27.86 6.47 4.87
N LEU A 99 -27.69 6.17 3.58
CA LEU A 99 -27.15 4.89 3.12
C LEU A 99 -25.71 4.67 3.60
N ILE A 100 -24.85 5.69 3.52
CA ILE A 100 -23.47 5.61 4.01
C ILE A 100 -23.45 5.38 5.53
N GLN A 101 -24.33 6.05 6.27
CA GLN A 101 -24.42 5.89 7.72
C GLN A 101 -24.93 4.49 8.08
N PHE A 102 -25.93 3.98 7.37
CA PHE A 102 -26.41 2.61 7.51
C PHE A 102 -25.28 1.59 7.27
N MET A 103 -24.52 1.75 6.19
CA MET A 103 -23.36 0.91 5.90
C MET A 103 -22.33 0.93 7.03
N LYS A 104 -22.00 2.12 7.56
CA LYS A 104 -21.07 2.26 8.71
C LYS A 104 -21.58 1.51 9.94
N ASN A 105 -22.88 1.62 10.24
CA ASN A 105 -23.50 0.97 11.39
C ASN A 105 -23.56 -0.56 11.26
N LYS A 106 -23.61 -1.09 10.02
CA LYS A 106 -23.59 -2.54 9.75
C LYS A 106 -22.20 -3.16 9.71
N ARG A 107 -21.14 -2.36 9.56
CA ARG A 107 -19.77 -2.88 9.53
C ARG A 107 -19.42 -3.53 10.86
N LYS A 108 -18.92 -4.77 10.82
CA LYS A 108 -18.43 -5.49 11.98
C LYS A 108 -17.21 -4.74 12.54
N VAL A 109 -17.30 -4.29 13.78
CA VAL A 109 -16.17 -3.68 14.50
C VAL A 109 -15.50 -4.75 15.34
N GLU A 110 -14.39 -5.27 14.86
CA GLU A 110 -13.53 -6.15 15.66
C GLU A 110 -12.48 -5.31 16.40
N LYS A 111 -12.55 -5.32 17.74
CA LYS A 111 -11.54 -4.66 18.57
C LYS A 111 -10.34 -5.59 18.67
N LYS A 112 -9.23 -5.21 18.04
CA LYS A 112 -7.94 -5.88 18.19
C LYS A 112 -7.18 -5.21 19.35
N TYR A 113 -6.88 -5.97 20.39
CA TYR A 113 -6.01 -5.51 21.47
C TYR A 113 -4.55 -5.72 21.05
N SER A 114 -3.75 -4.65 21.05
CA SER A 114 -2.33 -4.70 20.72
C SER A 114 -1.51 -3.94 21.75
N LEU A 115 -0.33 -4.46 22.08
CA LEU A 115 0.66 -3.72 22.86
C LEU A 115 1.34 -2.68 21.97
N LYS A 116 1.51 -1.47 22.48
CA LYS A 116 2.20 -0.37 21.79
C LYS A 116 3.29 0.16 22.73
N ARG A 117 4.49 0.41 22.17
CA ARG A 117 5.55 1.13 22.87
C ARG A 117 5.18 2.61 22.96
N GLU A 118 5.20 3.17 24.17
CA GLU A 118 5.18 4.62 24.40
C GLU A 118 6.53 5.07 24.95
N VAL A 119 6.92 6.31 24.65
CA VAL A 119 8.13 6.92 25.21
C VAL A 119 7.82 7.26 26.66
N LEU A 120 8.71 6.87 27.57
CA LEU A 120 8.66 7.30 28.97
C LEU A 120 8.65 8.84 28.98
N MET A 121 7.56 9.47 29.42
CA MET A 121 7.60 10.91 29.67
C MET A 121 8.65 11.17 30.75
N ASP A 122 9.51 12.16 30.51
CA ASP A 122 10.51 12.59 31.49
C ASP A 122 9.80 12.92 32.80
N LEU A 123 10.05 12.11 33.83
CA LEU A 123 9.73 12.44 35.21
C LEU A 123 10.76 13.48 35.66
N ASN A 124 10.54 14.73 35.25
CA ASN A 124 11.15 15.89 35.90
C ASN A 124 10.47 16.14 37.24
#